data_AF-A0AAV6APT2-F1
#
_entry.id   AF-A0AAV6APT2-F1
#
_cell.length_a   1.000
_cell.length_b   1.000
_cell.length_c   1.000
_cell.angle_alpha   90.00
_cell.angle_beta   90.00
_cell.angle_gamma   90.00
#
_symmetry.space_group_name_H-M   'P 1'
#
loop_
_entity.id
_entity.type
_entity.pdbx_description
1 polymer ?
#
loop_
_entity_poly.entity_id
_entity_poly.type
_entity_poly.pdbx_seq_one_letter_code
_entity_poly.pdbx_strand_id
1 'polypeptide(L)'
;HLFYSLTRWRLPTPTRQEDPEAGLAFDFLADTQKPDGSVESVLTGHETGIITINIAEADDAERERRRATMGEPFRTLLGHFRHEIGHYYWDRLVAQDDGALTGFRALFGDERRDYAEALQAHYASGAAMGWRDSYVSAYATAHPWEDFAETFAHYVHMVDGLETARSFGIAVRPRVRKSDTLETEVEFDPYRAGSATELVDAWIPFTVAVNAVNRSIGQPDLYPFVLSGPAKDKLAFVHDLIHDRFRYARYGGAVTGQGRAAMTMNSTL
;
A
#
# COMPACT_ATOMS: atom_id res chain seq x y z
N HIS A 1 -9.33 9.31 -3.04
CA HIS A 1 -9.01 7.94 -3.51
C HIS A 1 -8.95 6.94 -2.37
N LEU A 2 -8.18 7.15 -1.28
CA LEU A 2 -8.02 6.13 -0.23
C LEU A 2 -9.32 5.47 0.29
N PHE A 3 -10.28 6.24 0.83
CA PHE A 3 -11.54 5.66 1.34
C PHE A 3 -12.35 4.92 0.27
N TYR A 4 -12.28 5.37 -0.97
CA TYR A 4 -12.90 4.68 -2.09
C TYR A 4 -12.27 3.31 -2.30
N SER A 5 -10.94 3.21 -2.24
CA SER A 5 -10.20 1.95 -2.34
C SER A 5 -10.60 0.99 -1.21
N LEU A 6 -10.61 1.47 0.03
CA LEU A 6 -11.04 0.68 1.20
C LEU A 6 -12.46 0.15 1.04
N THR A 7 -13.38 0.99 0.54
CA THR A 7 -14.78 0.62 0.28
C THR A 7 -14.88 -0.42 -0.84
N ARG A 8 -14.12 -0.27 -1.94
CA ARG A 8 -14.10 -1.21 -3.07
C ARG A 8 -13.62 -2.60 -2.63
N TRP A 9 -12.60 -2.66 -1.77
CA TRP A 9 -12.13 -3.92 -1.19
C TRP A 9 -12.97 -4.43 -0.01
N ARG A 10 -13.93 -3.64 0.47
CA ARG A 10 -14.74 -3.93 1.66
C ARG A 10 -13.89 -4.20 2.89
N LEU A 11 -12.77 -3.48 3.01
CA LEU A 11 -11.92 -3.57 4.18
C LEU A 11 -12.65 -2.96 5.39
N PRO A 12 -12.47 -3.53 6.60
CA PRO A 12 -13.07 -2.97 7.80
C PRO A 12 -12.59 -1.54 8.05
N THR A 13 -13.52 -0.62 8.25
CA THR A 13 -13.27 0.79 8.64
C THR A 13 -14.19 1.21 9.78
N PRO A 14 -14.17 0.52 10.94
CA PRO A 14 -15.03 0.89 12.07
C PRO A 14 -14.69 2.31 12.53
N THR A 15 -15.72 3.11 12.77
CA THR A 15 -15.58 4.44 13.36
C THR A 15 -15.26 4.34 14.85
N ARG A 16 -14.78 5.43 15.45
CA ARG A 16 -14.60 5.51 16.92
C ARG A 16 -15.91 5.39 17.72
N GLN A 17 -17.07 5.53 17.07
CA GLN A 17 -18.36 5.27 17.71
C GLN A 17 -18.66 3.77 17.78
N GLU A 18 -18.22 3.01 16.79
CA GLU A 18 -18.41 1.56 16.70
C GLU A 18 -17.33 0.80 17.47
N ASP A 19 -16.10 1.30 17.44
CA ASP A 19 -14.93 0.76 18.12
C ASP A 19 -14.16 1.91 18.80
N PRO A 20 -14.46 2.23 20.07
CA PRO A 20 -13.85 3.36 20.77
C PRO A 20 -12.33 3.24 20.94
N GLU A 21 -11.79 2.02 21.00
CA GLU A 21 -10.37 1.79 21.25
C GLU A 21 -9.56 1.78 19.96
N ALA A 22 -9.99 1.04 18.93
CA ALA A 22 -9.22 0.83 17.72
C ALA A 22 -9.87 1.41 16.44
N GLY A 23 -11.01 2.09 16.54
CA GLY A 23 -11.70 2.69 15.39
C GLY A 23 -10.82 3.66 14.60
N LEU A 24 -10.99 3.68 13.27
CA LEU A 24 -10.22 4.55 12.38
C LEU A 24 -10.65 6.01 12.57
N ALA A 25 -9.68 6.86 12.88
CA ALA A 25 -9.85 8.31 12.96
C ALA A 25 -8.66 9.03 12.30
N PHE A 26 -8.88 10.26 11.88
CA PHE A 26 -7.86 11.11 11.27
C PHE A 26 -7.80 12.44 12.00
N ASP A 27 -6.63 12.75 12.56
CA ASP A 27 -6.37 14.02 13.22
C ASP A 27 -5.51 14.90 12.31
N PHE A 28 -5.99 16.10 11.99
CA PHE A 28 -5.26 17.10 11.24
C PHE A 28 -4.80 18.18 12.19
N LEU A 29 -3.52 18.19 12.54
CA LEU A 29 -2.96 19.07 13.57
C LEU A 29 -1.93 20.02 12.94
N ALA A 30 -1.84 21.25 13.44
CA ALA A 30 -0.83 22.22 13.02
C ALA A 30 0.27 22.34 14.08
N ASP A 31 1.49 22.63 13.64
CA ASP A 31 2.57 23.03 14.53
C ASP A 31 2.13 24.23 15.38
N THR A 32 2.37 24.14 16.68
CA THR A 32 1.94 25.18 17.63
C THR A 32 3.15 25.97 18.11
N GLN A 33 3.12 27.29 17.96
CA GLN A 33 4.15 28.14 18.53
C GLN A 33 3.84 28.38 20.01
N LYS A 34 4.75 27.95 20.89
CA LYS A 34 4.66 28.17 22.33
C LYS A 34 4.93 29.65 22.65
N PRO A 35 4.42 30.17 23.79
CA PRO A 35 4.63 31.56 24.21
C PRO A 35 6.10 31.97 24.38
N ASP A 36 7.00 30.99 24.55
CA ASP A 36 8.45 31.19 24.63
C ASP A 36 9.14 31.30 23.25
N GLY A 37 8.37 31.24 22.16
CA GLY A 37 8.86 31.31 20.78
C GLY A 37 9.28 29.96 20.18
N SER A 38 9.30 28.88 20.97
CA SER A 38 9.60 27.54 20.46
C SER A 38 8.42 26.97 19.65
N VAL A 39 8.70 26.12 18.67
CA VAL A 39 7.68 25.46 17.85
C VAL A 39 7.53 24.02 18.32
N GLU A 40 6.33 23.65 18.74
CA GLU A 40 5.93 22.27 18.95
C GLU A 40 5.50 21.67 17.62
N SER A 41 6.35 20.79 17.09
CA SER A 41 6.07 20.16 15.81
C SER A 41 5.15 18.96 15.99
N VAL A 42 4.09 18.90 15.20
CA VAL A 42 3.24 17.71 15.09
C VAL A 42 3.97 16.69 14.23
N LEU A 43 4.15 15.49 14.76
CA LEU A 43 4.63 14.36 13.98
C LEU A 43 3.44 13.68 13.26
N THR A 44 3.61 13.46 11.97
CA THR A 44 2.70 12.58 11.21
C THR A 44 2.99 11.13 11.61
N GLY A 45 1.95 10.34 11.85
CA GLY A 45 2.09 8.94 12.24
C GLY A 45 0.77 8.28 12.59
N HIS A 46 0.85 7.01 13.00
CA HIS A 46 -0.27 6.18 13.42
C HIS A 46 -0.12 5.75 14.88
N GLU A 47 -1.19 5.90 15.67
CA GLU A 47 -1.28 5.36 17.02
C GLU A 47 -2.69 4.80 17.26
N THR A 48 -2.78 3.47 17.44
CA THR A 48 -4.01 2.76 17.82
C THR A 48 -5.23 3.17 16.97
N GLY A 49 -5.06 3.29 15.66
CA GLY A 49 -6.12 3.69 14.72
C GLY A 49 -6.41 5.18 14.60
N ILE A 50 -5.70 6.05 15.31
CA ILE A 50 -5.62 7.48 14.96
C ILE A 50 -4.47 7.65 13.98
N ILE A 51 -4.78 8.21 12.81
CA ILE A 51 -3.79 8.66 11.83
C ILE A 51 -3.66 10.18 11.98
N THR A 52 -2.55 10.62 12.56
CA THR A 52 -2.24 12.04 12.76
C THR A 52 -1.47 12.56 11.56
N ILE A 53 -1.91 13.69 11.02
CA ILE A 53 -1.29 14.36 9.89
C ILE A 53 -0.97 15.80 10.29
N ASN A 54 0.29 16.18 10.13
CA ASN A 54 0.67 17.58 10.26
C ASN A 54 0.17 18.38 9.06
N ILE A 55 -0.63 19.42 9.30
CA ILE A 55 -1.18 20.33 8.28
C ILE A 55 -0.05 21.01 7.48
N ALA A 56 1.14 21.19 8.05
CA ALA A 56 2.31 21.67 7.32
C ALA A 56 2.74 20.72 6.19
N GLU A 57 2.42 19.42 6.27
CA GLU A 57 2.63 18.47 5.16
C GLU A 57 1.62 18.66 4.03
N ALA A 58 0.58 19.48 4.20
CA ALA A 58 -0.36 19.87 3.15
C ALA A 58 0.14 21.05 2.30
N ASP A 59 1.16 21.81 2.75
CA ASP A 59 1.80 22.91 2.03
C ASP A 59 2.84 22.39 1.01
N ASP A 60 2.72 22.80 -0.26
CA ASP A 60 3.63 22.43 -1.35
C ASP A 60 5.08 22.90 -1.12
N ALA A 61 5.28 24.08 -0.55
CA ALA A 61 6.62 24.66 -0.35
C ALA A 61 7.38 23.94 0.77
N GLU A 62 6.69 23.60 1.86
CA GLU A 62 7.27 22.86 2.98
C GLU A 62 7.51 21.38 2.61
N ARG A 63 6.64 20.77 1.80
CA ARG A 63 6.88 19.45 1.22
C ARG A 63 8.12 19.42 0.34
N GLU A 64 8.30 20.38 -0.57
CA GLU A 64 9.46 20.40 -1.45
C GLU A 64 10.77 20.61 -0.66
N ARG A 65 10.73 21.44 0.39
CA ARG A 65 11.85 21.62 1.32
C ARG A 65 12.19 20.33 2.06
N ARG A 66 11.20 19.60 2.58
CA ARG A 66 11.40 18.30 3.25
C ARG A 66 11.86 17.22 2.27
N ARG A 67 11.32 17.18 1.05
CA ARG A 67 11.76 16.28 -0.05
C ARG A 67 13.23 16.49 -0.37
N ALA A 68 13.67 17.74 -0.53
CA ALA A 68 15.06 18.07 -0.79
C ALA A 68 16.00 17.70 0.37
N THR A 69 15.51 17.80 1.61
CA THR A 69 16.30 17.53 2.82
C THR A 69 16.41 16.03 3.13
N MET A 70 15.37 15.24 2.83
CA MET A 70 15.35 13.78 3.08
C MET A 70 15.75 12.93 1.87
N GLY A 71 15.92 13.52 0.69
CA GLY A 71 16.32 12.77 -0.52
C GLY A 71 15.22 11.84 -1.06
N GLU A 72 13.96 12.14 -0.74
CA GLU A 72 12.78 11.35 -1.12
C GLU A 72 12.01 12.03 -2.26
N PRO A 73 12.22 11.65 -3.53
CA PRO A 73 11.60 12.32 -4.66
C PRO A 73 10.07 12.12 -4.76
N PHE A 74 9.49 11.20 -3.97
CA PHE A 74 8.07 10.83 -4.07
C PHE A 74 7.30 10.94 -2.74
N ARG A 75 7.38 12.10 -2.07
CA ARG A 75 6.63 12.35 -0.82
C ARG A 75 5.33 13.12 -1.07
N THR A 76 4.17 12.46 -1.05
CA THR A 76 2.85 13.10 -1.22
C THR A 76 1.98 12.88 0.00
N LEU A 77 1.07 13.80 0.29
CA LEU A 77 0.11 13.67 1.38
C LEU A 77 -0.73 12.38 1.26
N LEU A 78 -1.21 12.08 0.04
CA LEU A 78 -1.92 10.83 -0.24
C LEU A 78 -1.03 9.59 -0.01
N GLY A 79 0.27 9.70 -0.29
CA GLY A 79 1.27 8.68 0.02
C GLY A 79 1.34 8.41 1.53
N HIS A 80 1.46 9.44 2.36
CA HIS A 80 1.45 9.28 3.82
C HIS A 80 0.16 8.63 4.31
N PHE A 81 -1.01 9.10 3.85
CA PHE A 81 -2.27 8.46 4.22
C PHE A 81 -2.30 6.96 3.92
N ARG A 82 -1.73 6.57 2.77
CA ARG A 82 -1.63 5.17 2.35
C ARG A 82 -0.58 4.39 3.14
N HIS A 83 0.45 5.04 3.66
CA HIS A 83 1.44 4.45 4.56
C HIS A 83 0.81 4.22 5.94
N GLU A 84 0.21 5.24 6.53
CA GLU A 84 -0.39 5.17 7.87
C GLU A 84 -1.56 4.18 7.95
N ILE A 85 -2.39 4.11 6.89
CA ILE A 85 -3.43 3.09 6.82
C ILE A 85 -2.84 1.68 6.66
N GLY A 86 -1.62 1.56 6.14
CA GLY A 86 -0.86 0.31 6.14
C GLY A 86 -0.63 -0.18 7.56
N HIS A 87 -0.09 0.66 8.45
CA HIS A 87 0.06 0.31 9.87
C HIS A 87 -1.26 -0.08 10.53
N TYR A 88 -2.33 0.68 10.28
CA TYR A 88 -3.67 0.37 10.77
C TYR A 88 -4.14 -1.04 10.37
N TYR A 89 -3.91 -1.43 9.12
CA TYR A 89 -4.29 -2.77 8.64
C TYR A 89 -3.30 -3.86 9.04
N TRP A 90 -2.04 -3.52 9.36
CA TRP A 90 -1.13 -4.48 9.97
C TRP A 90 -1.69 -5.00 11.29
N ASP A 91 -2.13 -4.09 12.18
CA ASP A 91 -2.71 -4.45 13.47
C ASP A 91 -3.96 -5.34 13.33
N ARG A 92 -4.77 -5.11 12.28
CA ARG A 92 -6.05 -5.82 12.08
C ARG A 92 -5.95 -7.12 11.30
N LEU A 93 -5.07 -7.17 10.30
CA LEU A 93 -4.99 -8.27 9.34
C LEU A 93 -3.78 -9.18 9.59
N VAL A 94 -2.75 -8.67 10.24
CA VAL A 94 -1.50 -9.42 10.48
C VAL A 94 -1.35 -9.78 11.95
N ALA A 95 -1.38 -8.79 12.86
CA ALA A 95 -1.05 -9.01 14.27
C ALA A 95 -1.99 -10.00 14.99
N GLN A 96 -3.24 -10.10 14.53
CA GLN A 96 -4.28 -10.95 15.15
C GLN A 96 -4.41 -12.34 14.50
N ASP A 97 -3.62 -12.66 13.47
CA ASP A 97 -3.67 -13.95 12.78
C ASP A 97 -2.26 -14.58 12.70
N ASP A 98 -2.06 -15.71 13.39
CA ASP A 98 -0.76 -16.39 13.46
C ASP A 98 -0.19 -16.78 12.09
N GLY A 99 -1.05 -17.12 11.14
CA GLY A 99 -0.66 -17.50 9.78
C GLY A 99 -0.17 -16.28 9.00
N ALA A 100 -0.93 -15.18 9.07
CA ALA A 100 -0.53 -13.91 8.49
C ALA A 100 0.77 -13.37 9.12
N LEU A 101 0.90 -13.42 10.45
CA LEU A 101 2.10 -12.99 11.17
C LEU A 101 3.33 -13.83 10.78
N THR A 102 3.16 -15.15 10.61
CA THR A 102 4.24 -16.02 10.14
C THR A 102 4.68 -15.66 8.72
N GLY A 103 3.72 -15.44 7.81
CA GLY A 103 4.01 -15.00 6.44
C GLY A 103 4.67 -13.62 6.40
N PHE A 104 4.20 -12.69 7.23
CA PHE A 104 4.81 -11.38 7.40
C PHE A 104 6.28 -11.50 7.82
N ARG A 105 6.59 -12.27 8.87
CA ARG A 105 7.97 -12.41 9.35
C ARG A 105 8.90 -13.08 8.33
N ALA A 106 8.36 -13.98 7.50
CA ALA A 106 9.11 -14.61 6.43
C ALA A 106 9.49 -13.63 5.31
N LEU A 107 8.67 -12.62 5.04
CA LEU A 107 8.84 -11.68 3.92
C LEU A 107 9.46 -10.34 4.31
N PHE A 108 9.05 -9.77 5.45
CA PHE A 108 9.42 -8.44 5.92
C PHE A 108 10.48 -8.48 7.04
N GLY A 109 10.58 -9.61 7.75
CA GLY A 109 11.50 -9.79 8.88
C GLY A 109 10.82 -9.65 10.25
N ASP A 110 11.62 -9.65 11.31
CA ASP A 110 11.13 -9.66 12.69
C ASP A 110 10.80 -8.24 13.18
N GLU A 111 9.51 -7.95 13.33
CA GLU A 111 8.99 -6.67 13.80
C GLU A 111 9.25 -6.37 15.27
N ARG A 112 9.72 -7.35 16.05
CA ARG A 112 10.02 -7.16 17.48
C ARG A 112 11.35 -6.45 17.72
N ARG A 113 12.09 -6.12 16.66
CA ARG A 113 13.28 -5.27 16.75
C ARG A 113 12.87 -3.92 17.36
N ASP A 114 13.78 -3.32 18.13
CA ASP A 114 13.50 -2.03 18.74
C ASP A 114 13.29 -0.97 17.65
N TYR A 115 12.08 -0.43 17.60
CA TYR A 115 11.66 0.50 16.57
C TYR A 115 12.46 1.80 16.59
N ALA A 116 12.69 2.36 17.78
CA ALA A 116 13.39 3.62 17.94
C ALA A 116 14.86 3.50 17.56
N GLU A 117 15.52 2.41 17.99
CA GLU A 117 16.91 2.11 17.62
C GLU A 117 17.04 1.87 16.11
N ALA A 118 16.10 1.14 15.50
CA ALA A 118 16.10 0.87 14.06
C ALA A 118 15.97 2.15 13.23
N LEU A 119 15.05 3.06 13.61
CA LEU A 119 14.92 4.36 12.95
C LEU A 119 16.18 5.21 13.13
N GLN A 120 16.75 5.27 14.34
CA GLN A 120 17.99 6.02 14.58
C GLN A 120 19.14 5.51 13.70
N ALA A 121 19.30 4.19 13.60
CA ALA A 121 20.30 3.58 12.73
C ALA A 121 20.07 3.95 11.25
N HIS A 122 18.81 3.92 10.80
CA HIS A 122 18.44 4.31 9.43
C HIS A 122 18.75 5.78 9.14
N TYR A 123 18.39 6.71 10.04
CA TYR A 123 18.71 8.13 9.83
C TYR A 123 20.21 8.43 9.90
N ALA A 124 20.97 7.66 10.68
CA ALA A 124 22.42 7.81 10.77
C ALA A 124 23.17 7.27 9.54
N SER A 125 22.72 6.14 8.98
CA SER A 125 23.47 5.39 7.96
C SER A 125 22.81 5.39 6.57
N GLY A 126 21.53 5.75 6.49
CA GLY A 126 20.70 5.60 5.31
C GLY A 126 20.37 4.14 4.98
N ALA A 127 19.71 3.96 3.83
CA ALA A 127 19.44 2.62 3.29
C ALA A 127 20.73 1.96 2.76
N ALA A 128 20.86 0.66 2.98
CA ALA A 128 22.00 -0.12 2.49
C ALA A 128 22.13 -0.05 0.96
N MET A 129 23.36 -0.13 0.43
CA MET A 129 23.57 -0.30 -1.01
C MET A 129 22.84 -1.55 -1.52
N GLY A 130 22.18 -1.42 -2.68
CA GLY A 130 21.39 -2.52 -3.24
C GLY A 130 19.98 -2.67 -2.65
N TRP A 131 19.50 -1.75 -1.79
CA TRP A 131 18.15 -1.85 -1.21
C TRP A 131 17.03 -2.03 -2.27
N ARG A 132 17.20 -1.46 -3.46
CA ARG A 132 16.25 -1.57 -4.59
C ARG A 132 16.02 -3.02 -5.05
N ASP A 133 16.92 -3.93 -4.70
CA ASP A 133 16.80 -5.34 -5.03
C ASP A 133 15.78 -6.05 -4.12
N SER A 134 15.31 -5.42 -3.05
CA SER A 134 14.42 -6.05 -2.06
C SER A 134 13.30 -5.18 -1.51
N TYR A 135 13.41 -3.85 -1.61
CA TYR A 135 12.50 -2.91 -0.99
C TYR A 135 11.92 -1.93 -2.01
N VAL A 136 10.66 -1.54 -1.81
CA VAL A 136 9.99 -0.57 -2.68
C VAL A 136 10.53 0.85 -2.48
N SER A 137 11.03 1.18 -1.28
CA SER A 137 11.62 2.49 -0.97
C SER A 137 12.86 2.33 -0.09
N ALA A 138 13.67 3.40 0.02
CA ALA A 138 14.78 3.43 0.95
C ALA A 138 14.30 3.34 2.41
N TYR A 139 13.23 4.07 2.72
CA TYR A 139 12.65 4.13 4.07
C TYR A 139 12.07 2.78 4.52
N ALA A 140 11.55 1.96 3.59
CA ALA A 140 11.15 0.57 3.85
C ALA A 140 12.28 -0.30 4.46
N THR A 141 13.56 0.09 4.33
CA THR A 141 14.68 -0.63 4.97
C THR A 141 14.79 -0.36 6.47
N ALA A 142 14.10 0.65 7.00
CA ALA A 142 14.27 1.13 8.36
C ALA A 142 13.77 0.10 9.39
N HIS A 143 12.59 -0.47 9.16
CA HIS A 143 11.98 -1.45 10.04
C HIS A 143 11.00 -2.35 9.28
N PRO A 144 10.78 -3.62 9.69
CA PRO A 144 9.77 -4.49 9.05
C PRO A 144 8.35 -3.91 9.02
N TRP A 145 7.96 -3.12 10.02
CA TRP A 145 6.69 -2.37 9.98
C TRP A 145 6.66 -1.30 8.88
N GLU A 146 7.74 -0.55 8.70
CA GLU A 146 7.84 0.46 7.63
C GLU A 146 7.83 -0.21 6.26
N ASP A 147 8.52 -1.35 6.09
CA ASP A 147 8.53 -2.11 4.85
C ASP A 147 7.12 -2.56 4.44
N PHE A 148 6.34 -3.02 5.42
CA PHE A 148 4.95 -3.39 5.18
C PHE A 148 4.07 -2.17 4.86
N ALA A 149 4.19 -1.08 5.62
CA ALA A 149 3.41 0.13 5.39
C ALA A 149 3.71 0.75 4.01
N GLU A 150 4.99 0.82 3.62
CA GLU A 150 5.43 1.27 2.30
C GLU A 150 4.93 0.34 1.18
N THR A 151 5.01 -0.98 1.38
CA THR A 151 4.49 -1.96 0.41
C THR A 151 2.98 -1.86 0.27
N PHE A 152 2.25 -1.71 1.38
CA PHE A 152 0.80 -1.52 1.38
C PHE A 152 0.44 -0.25 0.64
N ALA A 153 1.13 0.85 0.93
CA ALA A 153 0.91 2.12 0.26
C ALA A 153 1.15 2.03 -1.25
N HIS A 154 2.20 1.31 -1.64
CA HIS A 154 2.53 1.04 -3.03
C HIS A 154 1.48 0.18 -3.73
N TYR A 155 0.95 -0.85 -3.05
CA TYR A 155 -0.14 -1.67 -3.56
C TYR A 155 -1.39 -0.83 -3.83
N VAL A 156 -1.80 0.02 -2.88
CA VAL A 156 -2.96 0.91 -3.08
C VAL A 156 -2.72 1.90 -4.21
N HIS A 157 -1.51 2.44 -4.31
CA HIS A 157 -1.11 3.29 -5.42
C HIS A 157 -1.31 2.60 -6.77
N MET A 158 -0.79 1.38 -6.91
CA MET A 158 -0.85 0.60 -8.14
C MET A 158 -2.30 0.34 -8.56
N VAL A 159 -3.15 -0.13 -7.64
CA VAL A 159 -4.56 -0.43 -7.95
C VAL A 159 -5.34 0.83 -8.34
N ASP A 160 -5.20 1.93 -7.58
CA ASP A 160 -5.89 3.19 -7.88
C ASP A 160 -5.43 3.79 -9.22
N GLY A 161 -4.13 3.69 -9.52
CA GLY A 161 -3.55 4.15 -10.77
C GLY A 161 -4.07 3.36 -11.97
N LEU A 162 -4.13 2.03 -11.86
CA LEU A 162 -4.68 1.17 -12.90
C LEU A 162 -6.19 1.40 -13.12
N GLU A 163 -6.98 1.58 -12.05
CA GLU A 163 -8.42 1.88 -12.21
C GLU A 163 -8.63 3.23 -12.91
N THR A 164 -7.78 4.22 -12.61
CA THR A 164 -7.80 5.51 -13.31
C THR A 164 -7.47 5.32 -14.78
N ALA A 165 -6.38 4.62 -15.09
CA ALA A 165 -5.98 4.32 -16.48
C ALA A 165 -7.11 3.64 -17.27
N ARG A 166 -7.73 2.62 -16.67
CA ARG A 166 -8.89 1.92 -17.21
C ARG A 166 -10.08 2.84 -17.45
N SER A 167 -10.42 3.70 -16.50
CA SER A 167 -11.56 4.63 -16.61
C SER A 167 -11.43 5.60 -17.79
N PHE A 168 -10.20 5.91 -18.19
CA PHE A 168 -9.92 6.75 -19.37
C PHE A 168 -9.63 5.93 -20.64
N GLY A 169 -9.75 4.60 -20.60
CA GLY A 169 -9.46 3.73 -21.74
C GLY A 169 -8.00 3.74 -22.16
N ILE A 170 -7.08 4.02 -21.22
CA ILE A 170 -5.63 4.03 -21.51
C ILE A 170 -5.17 2.58 -21.66
N ALA A 171 -4.72 2.26 -22.88
CA ALA A 171 -4.07 1.00 -23.21
C ALA A 171 -2.63 1.27 -23.64
N VAL A 172 -1.69 0.47 -23.15
CA VAL A 172 -0.27 0.56 -23.52
C VAL A 172 0.05 -0.61 -24.45
N ARG A 173 0.22 -0.31 -25.74
CA ARG A 173 0.62 -1.30 -26.76
C ARG A 173 1.94 -0.85 -27.41
N PRO A 174 3.10 -1.16 -26.82
CA PRO A 174 4.38 -0.67 -27.32
C PRO A 174 4.68 -1.25 -28.69
N ARG A 175 4.97 -0.38 -29.67
CA ARG A 175 5.24 -0.78 -31.06
C ARG A 175 6.68 -1.25 -31.30
N VAL A 176 7.51 -1.36 -30.27
CA VAL A 176 8.96 -1.60 -30.40
C VAL A 176 9.31 -3.04 -30.01
N ARG A 177 9.59 -3.84 -31.05
CA ARG A 177 10.26 -5.17 -31.09
C ARG A 177 9.75 -6.26 -30.12
N LYS A 178 8.99 -7.22 -30.68
CA LYS A 178 8.93 -8.66 -30.36
C LYS A 178 9.47 -9.05 -28.98
N SER A 179 8.82 -8.55 -27.95
CA SER A 179 8.87 -9.08 -26.60
C SER A 179 7.42 -9.03 -26.16
N ASP A 180 6.76 -10.17 -26.08
CA ASP A 180 5.34 -10.30 -25.69
C ASP A 180 5.07 -9.82 -24.24
N THR A 181 6.02 -9.12 -23.61
CA THR A 181 6.06 -8.77 -22.19
C THR A 181 5.77 -7.31 -21.88
N LEU A 182 5.48 -6.47 -22.89
CA LEU A 182 5.23 -5.03 -22.67
C LEU A 182 3.86 -4.54 -23.17
N GLU A 183 3.03 -5.42 -23.73
CA GLU A 183 1.64 -5.06 -24.05
C GLU A 183 0.78 -5.14 -22.78
N THR A 184 -0.03 -4.11 -22.55
CA THR A 184 -1.00 -4.08 -21.46
C THR A 184 -2.25 -3.33 -21.90
N GLU A 185 -3.38 -3.99 -21.75
CA GLU A 185 -4.69 -3.37 -21.74
C GLU A 185 -5.31 -3.65 -20.38
N VAL A 186 -5.68 -2.59 -19.64
CA VAL A 186 -6.34 -2.75 -18.33
C VAL A 186 -7.82 -3.03 -18.58
N GLU A 187 -8.14 -4.19 -19.17
CA GLU A 187 -9.52 -4.61 -19.43
C GLU A 187 -10.21 -5.19 -18.19
N PHE A 188 -9.43 -5.60 -17.19
CA PHE A 188 -9.92 -6.14 -15.93
C PHE A 188 -10.17 -5.04 -14.88
N ASP A 189 -11.02 -5.31 -13.89
CA ASP A 189 -11.21 -4.44 -12.73
C ASP A 189 -10.04 -4.63 -11.75
N PRO A 190 -9.15 -3.65 -11.54
CA PRO A 190 -7.98 -3.80 -10.67
C PRO A 190 -8.32 -4.09 -9.20
N TYR A 191 -9.49 -3.66 -8.71
CA TYR A 191 -9.95 -4.00 -7.37
C TYR A 191 -10.41 -5.45 -7.23
N ARG A 192 -10.50 -6.18 -8.34
CA ARG A 192 -10.92 -7.58 -8.41
C ARG A 192 -9.91 -8.46 -9.12
N ALA A 193 -8.67 -7.99 -9.27
CA ALA A 193 -7.59 -8.77 -9.84
C ALA A 193 -7.45 -10.13 -9.15
N GLY A 194 -7.15 -11.17 -9.91
CA GLY A 194 -6.98 -12.53 -9.40
C GLY A 194 -5.67 -12.74 -8.65
N SER A 195 -4.67 -11.88 -8.88
CA SER A 195 -3.37 -11.94 -8.20
C SER A 195 -2.66 -10.58 -8.24
N ALA A 196 -1.65 -10.42 -7.38
CA ALA A 196 -0.73 -9.28 -7.50
C ALA A 196 0.08 -9.31 -8.79
N THR A 197 0.37 -10.49 -9.36
CA THR A 197 1.08 -10.63 -10.63
C THR A 197 0.31 -9.96 -11.76
N GLU A 198 -1.00 -10.17 -11.84
CA GLU A 198 -1.87 -9.52 -12.84
C GLU A 198 -1.81 -7.98 -12.74
N LEU A 199 -1.78 -7.44 -11.52
CA LEU A 199 -1.61 -6.01 -11.29
C LEU A 199 -0.22 -5.51 -11.70
N VAL A 200 0.84 -6.23 -11.32
CA VAL A 200 2.23 -5.87 -11.61
C VAL A 200 2.49 -5.90 -13.12
N ASP A 201 1.99 -6.92 -13.81
CA ASP A 201 2.16 -7.09 -15.26
C ASP A 201 1.48 -5.96 -16.03
N ALA A 202 0.35 -5.44 -15.53
CA ALA A 202 -0.29 -4.26 -16.10
C ALA A 202 0.41 -2.94 -15.70
N TRP A 203 0.90 -2.86 -14.46
CA TRP A 203 1.48 -1.65 -13.90
C TRP A 203 2.83 -1.27 -14.50
N ILE A 204 3.68 -2.26 -14.78
CA ILE A 204 5.03 -2.01 -15.31
C ILE A 204 4.98 -1.29 -16.67
N PRO A 205 4.26 -1.77 -17.70
CA PRO A 205 4.19 -1.08 -18.99
C PRO A 205 3.53 0.30 -18.88
N PHE A 206 2.51 0.42 -18.02
CA PHE A 206 1.85 1.70 -17.75
C PHE A 206 2.82 2.74 -17.20
N THR A 207 3.57 2.41 -16.15
CA THR A 207 4.54 3.33 -15.54
C THR A 207 5.71 3.66 -16.47
N VAL A 208 6.17 2.71 -17.29
CA VAL A 208 7.16 2.96 -18.34
C VAL A 208 6.65 3.99 -19.35
N ALA A 209 5.40 3.86 -19.80
CA ALA A 209 4.79 4.81 -20.72
C ALA A 209 4.63 6.20 -20.09
N VAL A 210 4.13 6.28 -18.84
CA VAL A 210 3.98 7.53 -18.10
C VAL A 210 5.33 8.23 -17.92
N ASN A 211 6.37 7.52 -17.50
CA ASN A 211 7.71 8.09 -17.36
C ASN A 211 8.27 8.55 -18.72
N ALA A 212 8.04 7.82 -19.80
CA ALA A 212 8.45 8.23 -21.14
C ALA A 212 7.73 9.52 -21.59
N VAL A 213 6.43 9.63 -21.33
CA VAL A 213 5.66 10.86 -21.58
C VAL A 213 6.24 12.03 -20.78
N ASN A 214 6.46 11.85 -19.48
CA ASN A 214 7.06 12.88 -18.62
C ASN A 214 8.40 13.37 -19.16
N ARG A 215 9.33 12.46 -19.48
CA ARG A 215 10.64 12.81 -20.04
C ARG A 215 10.50 13.57 -21.37
N SER A 216 9.52 13.21 -22.21
CA SER A 216 9.30 13.88 -23.50
C SER A 216 8.83 15.34 -23.38
N ILE A 217 8.23 15.71 -22.24
CA ILE A 217 7.79 17.08 -21.94
C ILE A 217 8.71 17.79 -20.92
N GLY A 218 9.91 17.25 -20.69
CA GLY A 218 10.93 17.85 -19.83
C GLY A 218 10.66 17.70 -18.32
N GLN A 219 9.78 16.77 -17.93
CA GLN A 219 9.49 16.45 -16.53
C GLN A 219 10.29 15.22 -16.08
N PRO A 220 10.66 15.12 -14.78
CA PRO A 220 11.27 13.91 -14.23
C PRO A 220 10.30 12.72 -14.25
N ASP A 221 10.85 11.53 -14.06
CA ASP A 221 10.06 10.30 -13.94
C ASP A 221 9.04 10.45 -12.80
N LEU A 222 7.76 10.21 -13.10
CA LEU A 222 6.69 10.25 -12.10
C LEU A 222 6.81 9.06 -11.15
N TYR A 223 7.22 7.92 -11.68
CA TYR A 223 7.30 6.66 -10.97
C TYR A 223 8.77 6.20 -10.90
N PRO A 224 9.51 6.55 -9.83
CA PRO A 224 10.94 6.21 -9.70
C PRO A 224 11.19 4.83 -9.04
N PHE A 225 10.14 4.04 -8.83
CA PHE A 225 10.22 2.78 -8.07
C PHE A 225 10.65 1.60 -8.94
N VAL A 226 11.35 0.65 -8.33
CA VAL A 226 11.74 -0.61 -8.95
C VAL A 226 11.02 -1.75 -8.25
N LEU A 227 10.26 -2.55 -9.00
CA LEU A 227 9.59 -3.74 -8.47
C LEU A 227 10.49 -4.96 -8.66
N SER A 228 11.36 -5.21 -7.69
CA SER A 228 12.21 -6.40 -7.63
C SER A 228 11.39 -7.67 -7.34
N GLY A 229 12.00 -8.85 -7.50
CA GLY A 229 11.38 -10.13 -7.13
C GLY A 229 10.82 -10.13 -5.69
N PRO A 230 11.65 -9.83 -4.67
CA PRO A 230 11.18 -9.77 -3.29
C PRO A 230 10.11 -8.69 -3.05
N ALA A 231 10.18 -7.53 -3.72
CA ALA A 231 9.14 -6.51 -3.62
C ALA A 231 7.80 -7.01 -4.20
N LYS A 232 7.82 -7.78 -5.30
CA LYS A 232 6.62 -8.42 -5.86
C LYS A 232 6.04 -9.48 -4.92
N ASP A 233 6.87 -10.25 -4.23
CA ASP A 233 6.42 -11.23 -3.24
C ASP A 233 5.70 -10.55 -2.06
N LYS A 234 6.24 -9.42 -1.60
CA LYS A 234 5.60 -8.58 -0.57
C LYS A 234 4.27 -7.97 -1.06
N LEU A 235 4.20 -7.52 -2.32
CA LEU A 235 2.94 -7.06 -2.93
C LEU A 235 1.91 -8.19 -3.04
N ALA A 236 2.34 -9.42 -3.34
CA ALA A 236 1.48 -10.60 -3.34
C ALA A 236 0.93 -10.90 -1.95
N PHE A 237 1.74 -10.79 -0.90
CA PHE A 237 1.28 -10.92 0.47
C PHE A 237 0.21 -9.88 0.83
N VAL A 238 0.43 -8.60 0.50
CA VAL A 238 -0.58 -7.54 0.71
C VAL A 238 -1.88 -7.83 -0.06
N HIS A 239 -1.77 -8.28 -1.31
CA HIS A 239 -2.93 -8.69 -2.11
C HIS A 239 -3.74 -9.78 -1.41
N ASP A 240 -3.08 -10.84 -0.96
CA ASP A 240 -3.74 -11.98 -0.30
C ASP A 240 -4.39 -11.59 1.03
N LEU A 241 -3.80 -10.64 1.78
CA LEU A 241 -4.42 -10.06 2.99
C LEU A 241 -5.70 -9.29 2.65
N ILE A 242 -5.65 -8.40 1.65
CA ILE A 242 -6.79 -7.56 1.25
C ILE A 242 -7.95 -8.42 0.72
N HIS A 243 -7.65 -9.51 0.04
CA HIS A 243 -8.63 -10.43 -0.53
C HIS A 243 -9.00 -11.61 0.38
N ASP A 244 -8.64 -11.53 1.66
CA ASP A 244 -8.98 -12.49 2.73
C ASP A 244 -8.58 -13.96 2.47
N ARG A 245 -7.48 -14.17 1.73
CA ARG A 245 -7.06 -15.53 1.34
C ARG A 245 -6.43 -16.31 2.49
N PHE A 246 -5.91 -15.62 3.51
CA PHE A 246 -5.37 -16.26 4.72
C PHE A 246 -6.47 -16.84 5.62
N ARG A 247 -7.61 -16.14 5.79
CA ARG A 247 -8.77 -16.73 6.49
C ARG A 247 -9.38 -17.88 5.69
N TYR A 248 -9.41 -17.77 4.36
CA TYR A 248 -9.92 -18.85 3.51
C TYR A 248 -9.06 -20.12 3.59
N ALA A 249 -7.73 -20.01 3.67
CA ALA A 249 -6.84 -21.17 3.86
C ALA A 249 -7.05 -21.86 5.23
N ARG A 250 -7.42 -21.10 6.27
CA ARG A 250 -7.71 -21.59 7.62
C ARG A 250 -9.05 -22.33 7.74
N TYR A 251 -10.07 -21.92 6.95
CA TYR A 251 -11.43 -22.48 7.03
C TYR A 251 -11.87 -23.30 5.79
N GLY A 252 -11.12 -23.26 4.69
CA GLY A 252 -11.52 -23.77 3.37
C GLY A 252 -10.94 -25.11 2.94
N GLY A 253 -10.25 -25.85 3.83
CA GLY A 253 -9.83 -27.24 3.59
C GLY A 253 -10.91 -28.28 3.88
N ALA A 254 -12.06 -27.89 4.42
CA ALA A 254 -13.10 -28.80 4.88
C ALA A 254 -14.51 -28.39 4.41
N VAL A 255 -14.74 -28.36 3.10
CA VAL A 255 -16.10 -28.57 2.54
C VAL A 255 -15.97 -29.47 1.31
N THR A 256 -15.72 -30.76 1.53
CA THR A 256 -16.08 -31.79 0.57
C THR A 256 -17.54 -32.19 0.82
N GLY A 257 -18.37 -31.97 -0.21
CA GLY A 257 -19.58 -32.75 -0.52
C GLY A 257 -20.64 -32.93 0.57
N GLN A 258 -21.74 -32.18 0.46
CA GLN A 258 -23.10 -32.71 0.28
C GLN A 258 -24.11 -31.57 0.44
N GLY A 259 -24.97 -31.41 -0.56
CA GLY A 259 -26.02 -30.39 -0.53
C GLY A 259 -26.73 -30.20 -1.87
N ARG A 260 -26.93 -31.28 -2.65
CA ARG A 260 -27.94 -31.27 -3.71
C ARG A 260 -29.31 -31.27 -3.03
N ALA A 261 -29.90 -30.10 -2.84
CA ALA A 261 -31.30 -29.97 -2.50
C ALA A 261 -32.13 -30.45 -3.69
N ALA A 262 -32.77 -31.62 -3.51
CA ALA A 262 -33.75 -32.16 -4.42
C ALA A 262 -34.98 -31.23 -4.45
N MET A 263 -35.25 -30.67 -5.62
CA MET A 263 -36.50 -29.97 -5.92
C MET A 263 -37.60 -31.04 -6.06
N THR A 264 -38.40 -31.22 -5.00
CA THR A 264 -39.63 -32.02 -5.06
C THR A 264 -40.74 -31.13 -5.59
N MET A 265 -41.12 -31.34 -6.85
CA MET A 265 -42.40 -30.86 -7.36
C MET A 265 -43.50 -31.73 -6.75
N ASN A 266 -44.45 -31.11 -6.05
CA ASN A 266 -45.71 -31.76 -5.69
C ASN A 266 -46.82 -31.11 -6.52
N SER A 267 -47.31 -31.87 -7.49
CA SER A 267 -48.44 -31.52 -8.35
C SER A 267 -49.70 -32.16 -7.75
N THR A 268 -50.64 -31.34 -7.27
CA THR A 268 -52.08 -31.67 -7.25
C THR A 268 -52.88 -30.43 -6.86
N LEU A 269 -53.37 -29.70 -7.86
CA LEU A 269 -54.78 -29.41 -8.18
C LEU A 269 -54.83 -28.41 -9.34
#